data_AF-A0A7X8EVV6-F1
#
_entry.id   AF-A0A7X8EVV6-F1
#
_cell.length_a   1.000
_cell.length_b   1.000
_cell.length_c   1.000
_cell.angle_alpha   90.00
_cell.angle_beta   90.00
_cell.angle_gamma   90.00
#
_symmetry.space_group_name_H-M   'P 1'
#
loop_
_entity.id
_entity.type
_entity.pdbx_description
1 polymer ?
#
loop_
_entity_poly.entity_id
_entity_poly.type
_entity_poly.pdbx_seq_one_letter_code
_entity_poly.pdbx_strand_id
1 'polypeptide(L)'
;MEPIKGADEVYDVVTYTAEEIVELLNLANKEAIIAPIFFASIFGLRKSEALGICLSDFDFENKVFTLNRTVITTSINRKTTTVIRENAFKTKNSKATFPITPFIETFVYKLIEIKEENKKLFGNMYHTQYEDFL
;
A
#
# COMPACT_ATOMS: atom_id res chain seq x y z
N MET A 1 -41.02 -19.39 -15.89
CA MET A 1 -39.69 -18.84 -15.52
C MET A 1 -39.82 -18.37 -14.09
N GLU A 2 -39.22 -19.09 -13.16
CA GLU A 2 -39.27 -18.72 -11.74
C GLU A 2 -38.47 -17.42 -11.51
N PRO A 3 -38.90 -16.55 -10.58
CA PRO A 3 -38.17 -15.32 -10.28
C PRO A 3 -36.84 -15.66 -9.61
N ILE A 4 -35.78 -14.95 -10.01
CA ILE A 4 -34.46 -15.02 -9.40
C ILE A 4 -34.58 -14.46 -7.98
N LYS A 5 -34.53 -15.32 -6.96
CA LYS A 5 -34.30 -14.91 -5.58
C LYS A 5 -32.86 -14.42 -5.45
N GLY A 6 -32.68 -13.14 -5.19
CA GLY A 6 -31.35 -12.57 -5.02
C GLY A 6 -31.33 -11.05 -4.85
N ALA A 7 -32.26 -10.50 -4.08
CA ALA A 7 -32.18 -9.14 -3.57
C ALA A 7 -32.66 -9.22 -2.11
N ASP A 8 -31.86 -8.73 -1.17
CA ASP A 8 -32.08 -8.66 0.29
C ASP A 8 -31.19 -9.58 1.17
N GLU A 9 -30.00 -9.99 0.71
CA GLU A 9 -28.94 -10.34 1.66
C GLU A 9 -28.17 -9.05 2.04
N VAL A 10 -28.51 -8.48 3.19
CA VAL A 10 -27.72 -7.45 3.85
C VAL A 10 -26.45 -8.13 4.35
N TYR A 11 -25.33 -7.95 3.65
CA TYR A 11 -24.03 -8.35 4.18
C TYR A 11 -23.66 -7.39 5.32
N ASP A 12 -23.57 -7.92 6.53
CA ASP A 12 -22.94 -7.20 7.63
C ASP A 12 -21.48 -6.94 7.26
N VAL A 13 -21.16 -5.67 6.96
CA VAL A 13 -19.79 -5.25 6.71
C VAL A 13 -19.08 -5.20 8.06
N VAL A 14 -18.40 -6.30 8.41
CA VAL A 14 -17.53 -6.36 9.58
C VAL A 14 -16.22 -5.65 9.25
N THR A 15 -15.89 -4.60 10.00
CA THR A 15 -14.64 -3.86 9.89
C THR A 15 -13.77 -4.11 11.09
N TYR A 16 -12.45 -4.09 10.90
CA TYR A 16 -11.49 -4.17 11.99
C TYR A 16 -11.68 -3.04 13.01
N THR A 17 -11.62 -3.37 14.31
CA THR A 17 -11.45 -2.36 15.37
C THR A 17 -10.00 -1.85 15.41
N ALA A 18 -9.75 -0.77 16.15
CA ALA A 18 -8.40 -0.25 16.34
C ALA A 18 -7.48 -1.29 17.00
N GLU A 19 -8.00 -2.04 17.97
CA GLU A 19 -7.27 -3.10 18.67
C GLU A 19 -6.89 -4.25 17.73
N GLU A 20 -7.82 -4.68 16.87
CA GLU A 20 -7.55 -5.74 15.91
C GLU A 20 -6.55 -5.30 14.82
N ILE A 21 -6.57 -4.03 14.41
CA ILE A 21 -5.53 -3.47 13.51
C ILE A 21 -4.16 -3.49 14.19
N VAL A 22 -4.08 -3.09 15.47
CA VAL A 22 -2.83 -3.13 16.23
C VAL A 22 -2.30 -4.56 16.35
N GLU A 23 -3.18 -5.53 16.63
CA GLU A 23 -2.82 -6.94 16.66
C GLU A 23 -2.30 -7.42 15.29
N LEU A 24 -3.00 -7.09 14.20
CA LEU A 24 -2.59 -7.43 12.85
C LEU A 24 -1.21 -6.84 12.49
N LEU A 25 -0.96 -5.58 12.84
CA LEU A 25 0.34 -4.93 12.63
C LEU A 25 1.46 -5.60 13.45
N ASN A 26 1.17 -6.03 14.68
CA ASN A 26 2.13 -6.76 15.50
C ASN A 26 2.50 -8.12 14.87
N LEU A 27 1.49 -8.85 14.37
CA LEU A 27 1.70 -10.13 13.69
C LEU A 27 2.47 -9.95 12.37
N ALA A 28 2.22 -8.87 11.63
CA ALA A 28 2.87 -8.59 10.35
C ALA A 28 4.26 -7.91 10.48
N ASN A 29 4.74 -7.57 11.69
CA ASN A 29 5.89 -6.69 11.91
C ASN A 29 7.22 -7.08 11.24
N LYS A 30 7.37 -8.33 10.80
CA LYS A 30 8.55 -8.82 10.08
C LYS A 30 8.24 -9.28 8.65
N GLU A 31 7.00 -9.12 8.21
CA GLU A 31 6.51 -9.53 6.91
C GLU A 31 6.47 -8.33 5.97
N ALA A 32 6.76 -8.56 4.68
CA ALA A 32 6.72 -7.51 3.67
C ALA A 32 5.34 -6.84 3.55
N ILE A 33 4.27 -7.52 3.99
CA ILE A 33 2.90 -7.01 3.94
C ILE A 33 2.60 -5.94 5.02
N ILE A 34 3.51 -5.67 5.96
CA ILE A 34 3.23 -4.66 6.99
C ILE A 34 3.00 -3.26 6.40
N ALA A 35 3.79 -2.84 5.41
CA ALA A 35 3.65 -1.54 4.79
C ALA A 35 2.23 -1.32 4.21
N PRO A 36 1.71 -2.20 3.32
CA PRO A 36 0.38 -2.00 2.78
C PRO A 36 -0.73 -2.09 3.84
N ILE A 37 -0.59 -2.93 4.88
CA ILE A 37 -1.56 -2.98 5.99
C ILE A 37 -1.58 -1.64 6.73
N PHE A 38 -0.41 -1.14 7.11
CA PHE A 38 -0.25 0.12 7.85
C PHE A 38 -0.83 1.31 7.09
N PHE A 39 -0.47 1.48 5.82
CA PHE A 39 -0.95 2.62 5.05
C PHE A 39 -2.44 2.52 4.70
N ALA A 40 -2.94 1.31 4.45
CA ALA A 40 -4.38 1.11 4.24
C ALA A 40 -5.19 1.40 5.51
N SER A 41 -4.71 1.03 6.70
CA SER A 41 -5.42 1.29 7.95
C SER A 41 -5.45 2.77 8.34
N ILE A 42 -4.44 3.56 7.93
CA ILE A 42 -4.35 4.98 8.28
C ILE A 42 -5.03 5.88 7.24
N PHE A 43 -4.79 5.63 5.95
CA PHE A 43 -5.25 6.52 4.87
C PHE A 43 -6.47 5.99 4.11
N GLY A 44 -6.96 4.78 4.43
CA GLY A 44 -8.11 4.18 3.75
C GLY A 44 -7.82 3.83 2.29
N LEU A 45 -6.58 3.46 1.97
CA LEU A 45 -6.14 3.22 0.60
C LEU A 45 -6.78 1.96 0.02
N ARG A 46 -7.04 1.97 -1.28
CA ARG A 46 -7.37 0.75 -2.02
C ARG A 46 -6.15 -0.16 -2.05
N LYS A 47 -6.37 -1.48 -2.09
CA LYS A 47 -5.29 -2.49 -2.20
C LYS A 47 -4.25 -2.15 -3.27
N SER A 48 -4.69 -1.72 -4.46
CA SER A 48 -3.78 -1.36 -5.56
C SER A 48 -2.96 -0.12 -5.27
N GLU A 49 -3.48 0.83 -4.49
CA GLU A 49 -2.79 2.06 -4.10
C GLU A 49 -1.76 1.77 -3.01
N ALA A 50 -2.16 0.98 -1.99
CA ALA A 50 -1.27 0.55 -0.90
C ALA A 50 -0.03 -0.20 -1.41
N LEU A 51 -0.19 -1.06 -2.41
CA LEU A 51 0.93 -1.76 -3.07
C LEU A 51 1.80 -0.86 -3.95
N GLY A 52 1.32 0.34 -4.30
CA GLY A 52 2.00 1.28 -5.18
C GLY A 52 2.78 2.37 -4.44
N ILE A 53 2.89 2.29 -3.12
CA ILE A 53 3.54 3.31 -2.30
C ILE A 53 5.05 3.24 -2.51
N CYS A 54 5.63 4.39 -2.85
CA CYS A 54 7.07 4.56 -2.96
C CYS A 54 7.60 5.55 -1.93
N LEU A 55 8.89 5.44 -1.60
CA LEU A 55 9.59 6.42 -0.78
C LEU A 55 9.56 7.82 -1.43
N SER A 56 9.65 7.89 -2.76
CA SER A 56 9.50 9.12 -3.53
C SER A 56 8.13 9.82 -3.41
N ASP A 57 7.13 9.17 -2.81
CA ASP A 57 5.81 9.77 -2.56
C ASP A 57 5.76 10.60 -1.26
N PHE A 58 6.80 10.54 -0.43
CA PHE A 58 6.88 11.24 0.86
C PHE A 58 7.73 12.51 0.75
N ASP A 59 7.13 13.64 1.13
CA ASP A 59 7.81 14.90 1.35
C ASP A 59 7.90 15.15 2.87
N PHE A 60 9.04 14.73 3.45
CA PHE A 60 9.31 14.85 4.88
C PHE A 60 9.56 16.27 5.36
N GLU A 61 9.88 17.20 4.44
CA GLU A 61 10.08 18.61 4.75
C GLU A 61 8.73 19.29 4.95
N ASN A 62 7.81 19.11 3.99
CA ASN A 62 6.47 19.68 4.04
C ASN A 62 5.45 18.83 4.81
N LYS A 63 5.89 17.67 5.35
CA LYS A 63 5.07 16.74 6.13
C LYS A 63 3.85 16.23 5.37
N VAL A 64 4.05 15.82 4.11
CA VAL A 64 2.97 15.28 3.27
C VAL A 64 3.38 14.00 2.53
N PHE A 65 2.39 13.13 2.32
CA PHE A 65 2.46 11.95 1.47
C PHE A 65 1.50 12.12 0.31
N THR A 66 1.97 11.98 -0.93
CA THR A 66 1.13 12.10 -2.13
C THR A 66 1.08 10.78 -2.88
N LEU A 67 -0.09 10.18 -2.96
CA LEU A 67 -0.29 8.96 -3.73
C LEU A 67 -0.14 9.25 -5.23
N ASN A 68 0.75 8.53 -5.93
CA ASN A 68 0.97 8.74 -7.36
C ASN A 68 0.67 7.49 -8.22
N ARG A 69 0.68 6.30 -7.62
CA ARG A 69 0.73 5.03 -8.35
C ARG A 69 -0.32 4.04 -7.89
N THR A 70 -0.63 3.09 -8.78
CA THR A 70 -1.38 1.88 -8.44
C THR A 70 -0.74 0.66 -9.05
N VAL A 71 -0.71 -0.45 -8.32
CA VAL A 71 -0.31 -1.77 -8.81
C VAL A 71 -1.56 -2.58 -9.09
N ILE A 72 -1.72 -3.01 -10.33
CA ILE A 72 -2.86 -3.81 -10.75
C ILE A 72 -2.42 -5.08 -11.46
N THR A 73 -3.28 -6.09 -11.40
CA THR A 73 -3.13 -7.30 -12.20
C THR A 73 -4.11 -7.23 -13.37
N THR A 74 -3.63 -7.43 -14.60
CA THR A 74 -4.45 -7.39 -15.80
C THR A 74 -4.04 -8.48 -16.79
N SER A 75 -4.90 -8.78 -17.76
CA SER A 75 -4.58 -9.75 -18.81
C SER A 75 -3.98 -9.04 -20.02
N ILE A 76 -2.72 -9.33 -20.33
CA ILE A 76 -2.04 -8.85 -21.53
C ILE A 76 -1.69 -10.08 -22.35
N ASN A 77 -2.15 -10.13 -23.61
CA ASN A 77 -1.93 -11.28 -24.50
C ASN A 77 -2.36 -12.63 -23.88
N ARG A 78 -3.51 -12.65 -23.19
CA ARG A 78 -4.06 -13.81 -22.46
C ARG A 78 -3.18 -14.32 -21.31
N LYS A 79 -2.19 -13.54 -20.86
CA LYS A 79 -1.38 -13.83 -19.67
C LYS A 79 -1.68 -12.83 -18.57
N THR A 80 -1.82 -13.34 -17.35
CA THR A 80 -1.95 -12.51 -16.15
C THR A 80 -0.63 -11.77 -15.92
N THR A 81 -0.66 -10.44 -15.88
CA THR A 81 0.53 -9.59 -15.75
C THR A 81 0.26 -8.50 -14.72
N THR A 82 1.21 -8.30 -13.83
CA THR A 82 1.20 -7.18 -12.86
C THR A 82 1.80 -5.95 -13.53
N VAL A 83 1.10 -4.82 -13.43
CA VAL A 83 1.47 -3.56 -14.07
C VAL A 83 1.42 -2.45 -13.03
N ILE A 84 2.45 -1.62 -13.01
CA ILE A 84 2.50 -0.36 -12.27
C ILE A 84 1.89 0.71 -13.16
N ARG A 85 0.81 1.34 -12.70
CA ARG A 85 0.20 2.51 -13.35
C ARG A 85 0.65 3.77 -12.63
N GLU A 86 1.52 4.51 -13.31
CA GLU A 86 1.86 5.89 -12.98
C GLU A 86 0.66 6.80 -13.24
N ASN A 87 0.49 7.84 -12.43
CA ASN A 87 -0.67 8.74 -12.46
C ASN A 87 -1.98 7.95 -12.34
N ALA A 88 -2.18 7.29 -11.19
CA ALA A 88 -3.43 6.59 -10.84
C ALA A 88 -4.72 7.43 -11.04
N PHE A 89 -4.53 8.74 -11.19
CA PHE A 89 -5.53 9.78 -11.22
C PHE A 89 -5.70 10.33 -12.64
N LYS A 90 -6.91 10.13 -13.20
CA LYS A 90 -7.26 10.57 -14.56
C LYS A 90 -7.21 12.10 -14.72
N THR A 91 -7.27 12.85 -13.62
CA THR A 91 -7.19 14.34 -13.59
C THR A 91 -6.42 14.83 -12.36
N LYS A 92 -5.89 16.06 -12.44
CA LYS A 92 -5.14 16.73 -11.35
C LYS A 92 -5.91 16.76 -10.02
N ASN A 93 -7.24 16.83 -10.07
CA ASN A 93 -8.12 16.88 -8.89
C ASN A 93 -8.31 15.53 -8.18
N SER A 94 -7.87 14.43 -8.79
CA SER A 94 -7.98 13.12 -8.16
C SER A 94 -6.74 12.75 -7.34
N LYS A 95 -5.64 13.52 -7.42
CA LYS A 95 -4.45 13.32 -6.57
C LYS A 95 -4.80 13.48 -5.10
N ALA A 96 -4.63 12.41 -4.33
CA ALA A 96 -4.79 12.42 -2.89
C ALA A 96 -3.44 12.72 -2.21
N THR A 97 -3.39 13.81 -1.44
CA THR A 97 -2.26 14.19 -0.60
C THR A 97 -2.72 14.17 0.85
N PHE A 98 -1.97 13.49 1.70
CA PHE A 98 -2.27 13.26 3.10
C PHE A 98 -1.18 13.90 3.98
N PRO A 99 -1.52 14.43 5.16
CA PRO A 99 -0.52 14.85 6.13
C PRO A 99 0.20 13.63 6.71
N ILE A 100 1.50 13.76 7.00
CA ILE A 100 2.25 12.76 7.75
C ILE A 100 2.50 13.24 9.18
N THR A 101 2.25 12.37 10.13
CA THR A 101 2.54 12.59 11.56
C THR A 101 3.91 11.99 11.91
N PRO A 102 4.53 12.38 13.03
CA PRO A 102 5.79 11.77 13.46
C PRO A 102 5.75 10.24 13.58
N PHE A 103 4.58 9.68 13.91
CA PHE A 103 4.37 8.23 13.94
C PHE A 103 4.51 7.59 12.55
N ILE A 104 3.93 8.20 11.52
CA ILE A 104 4.05 7.72 10.13
C ILE A 104 5.50 7.83 9.66
N GLU A 105 6.19 8.93 9.95
CA GLU A 105 7.60 9.10 9.60
C GLU A 105 8.48 8.04 10.25
N THR A 106 8.28 7.79 11.54
CA THR A 106 9.03 6.77 12.29
C THR A 106 8.87 5.39 11.66
N PHE A 107 7.64 5.06 11.23
CA PHE A 107 7.37 3.80 10.52
C PHE A 107 8.10 3.74 9.16
N VAL A 108 8.05 4.81 8.35
CA VAL A 108 8.75 4.85 7.06
C VAL A 108 10.27 4.73 7.25
N TYR A 109 10.86 5.43 8.22
CA TYR A 109 12.30 5.32 8.51
C TYR A 109 12.70 3.90 8.91
N LYS A 110 11.87 3.20 9.67
CA LYS A 110 12.10 1.78 9.99
C LYS A 110 12.12 0.90 8.75
N LEU A 111 11.22 1.15 7.78
CA LEU A 111 11.24 0.42 6.50
C LEU A 111 12.52 0.70 5.71
N ILE A 112 12.98 1.95 5.68
CA ILE A 112 14.25 2.33 5.05
C ILE A 112 15.42 1.61 5.70
N GLU A 113 15.47 1.57 7.05
CA GLU A 113 16.52 0.88 7.79
C GLU A 113 16.57 -0.62 7.46
N ILE A 114 15.42 -1.30 7.47
CA ILE A 114 15.31 -2.72 7.09
C ILE A 114 15.84 -2.95 5.66
N LYS A 115 15.52 -2.05 4.73
CA LYS A 115 15.99 -2.15 3.34
C LYS A 115 17.50 -1.98 3.23
N GLU A 116 18.08 -1.02 3.95
CA GLU A 116 19.53 -0.80 4.00
C GLU A 116 20.26 -1.98 4.65
N GLU A 117 19.70 -2.58 5.70
CA GLU A 117 20.23 -3.81 6.29
C GLU A 117 20.22 -4.98 5.30
N ASN A 118 19.10 -5.18 4.60
CA ASN A 118 18.99 -6.21 3.56
C ASN A 118 19.99 -5.98 2.43
N LYS A 119 20.18 -4.72 1.99
CA LYS A 119 21.16 -4.37 0.96
C LYS A 119 22.59 -4.72 1.38
N LYS A 120 22.95 -4.43 2.63
CA LYS A 120 24.25 -4.84 3.21
C LYS A 120 24.40 -6.36 3.28
N LEU A 121 23.34 -7.07 3.67
CA LEU A 121 23.35 -8.52 3.83
C LEU A 121 23.48 -9.26 2.49
N PHE A 122 22.73 -8.84 1.47
CA PHE A 122 22.67 -9.54 0.17
C PHE A 122 23.68 -9.01 -0.85
N GLY A 123 24.24 -7.81 -0.64
CA GLY A 123 25.29 -7.22 -1.49
C GLY A 123 24.91 -7.26 -2.97
N ASN A 124 25.76 -7.89 -3.79
CA ASN A 124 25.56 -7.97 -5.24
C ASN A 124 24.33 -8.79 -5.67
N MET A 125 23.75 -9.60 -4.78
CA MET A 125 22.53 -10.35 -5.04
C MET A 125 21.25 -9.58 -4.66
N TYR A 126 21.39 -8.38 -4.08
CA TYR A 126 20.25 -7.54 -3.75
C TYR A 126 19.56 -7.04 -5.01
N HIS A 127 18.24 -7.20 -5.07
CA HIS A 127 17.45 -6.83 -6.24
C HIS A 127 16.99 -5.37 -6.16
N THR A 128 17.53 -4.49 -7.00
CA THR A 128 17.30 -3.04 -6.94
C THR A 128 16.15 -2.53 -7.80
N GLN A 129 15.51 -3.37 -8.63
CA GLN A 129 14.45 -2.93 -9.56
C GLN A 129 13.29 -2.19 -8.87
N TYR A 130 13.00 -2.52 -7.60
CA TYR A 130 11.89 -1.97 -6.83
C TYR A 130 12.38 -1.29 -5.54
N GLU A 131 13.60 -0.75 -5.55
CA GLU A 131 14.23 -0.13 -4.38
C GLU A 131 13.45 1.08 -3.84
N ASP A 132 12.64 1.74 -4.65
CA ASP A 132 11.78 2.85 -4.21
C ASP A 132 10.48 2.38 -3.52
N PHE A 133 10.01 1.15 -3.76
CA PHE A 133 8.74 0.65 -3.22
C PHE A 133 8.85 0.31 -1.72
N LEU A 134 7.87 0.69 -0.91
CA LEU A 134 7.84 0.41 0.54
C LEU A 134 7.16 -0.92 0.89
#